data_AF-A0A945FMA3-F1
#
_entry.id   AF-A0A945FMA3-F1
#
_cell.length_a   1.000
_cell.length_b   1.000
_cell.length_c   1.000
_cell.angle_alpha   90.00
_cell.angle_beta   90.00
_cell.angle_gamma   90.00
#
_symmetry.space_group_name_H-M   'P 1'
#
loop_
_entity.id
_entity.type
_entity.pdbx_description
1 polymer ?
#
loop_
_entity_poly.entity_id
_entity_poly.type
_entity_poly.pdbx_seq_one_letter_code
_entity_poly.pdbx_strand_id
1 'polypeptide(L)' 'IGGEIVGYPEMLADARDIAIERMVDEANKRGADAIINIRFTTSAIMANASEILAYGTAVKLTDPS' A
#
# COMPACT_ATOMS: atom_id res chain seq x y z
N ILE A 1 -13.77 19.28 -22.27
CA ILE A 1 -12.42 18.70 -22.45
C ILE A 1 -12.24 17.71 -21.32
N GLY A 2 -12.71 16.47 -21.50
CA GLY A 2 -12.62 15.40 -20.51
C GLY A 2 -11.34 14.61 -20.77
N GLY A 3 -10.23 15.11 -20.24
CA GLY A 3 -8.96 14.40 -20.32
C GLY A 3 -8.98 13.29 -19.28
N GLU A 4 -9.01 12.03 -19.71
CA GLU A 4 -8.21 11.06 -18.98
C GLU A 4 -6.82 11.68 -18.82
N ILE A 5 -6.37 11.87 -17.59
CA ILE A 5 -4.98 12.22 -17.37
C ILE A 5 -4.21 10.99 -17.85
N VAL A 6 -3.64 11.08 -19.06
CA VAL A 6 -2.76 10.05 -19.59
C VAL A 6 -1.70 9.79 -18.52
N GLY A 7 -1.65 8.56 -18.01
CA GLY A 7 -0.80 8.17 -16.88
C GLY A 7 -1.47 8.11 -15.50
N TYR A 8 -2.78 8.36 -15.38
CA TYR A 8 -3.50 8.16 -14.11
C TYR A 8 -3.43 6.72 -13.58
N PRO A 9 -3.53 5.66 -14.43
CA PRO A 9 -3.29 4.30 -13.98
C PRO A 9 -1.86 4.05 -13.48
N GLU A 10 -0.86 4.66 -14.12
CA GLU A 10 0.55 4.57 -13.73
C GLU A 10 0.80 5.29 -12.40
N MET A 11 0.26 6.50 -12.23
CA MET A 11 0.32 7.22 -10.96
C MET A 11 -0.31 6.44 -9.80
N LEU A 12 -1.44 5.77 -10.03
CA LEU A 12 -2.07 4.92 -9.01
C LEU A 12 -1.24 3.67 -8.72
N ALA A 13 -0.53 3.11 -9.71
CA ALA A 13 0.40 2.01 -9.50
C ALA A 13 1.59 2.47 -8.63
N ASP A 14 2.21 3.59 -8.96
CA ASP A 14 3.32 4.17 -8.20
C ASP A 14 2.90 4.49 -6.75
N ALA A 15 1.72 5.10 -6.58
CA ALA A 15 1.19 5.42 -5.25
C ALA A 15 0.94 4.16 -4.40
N ARG A 16 0.48 3.07 -5.02
CA ARG A 16 0.30 1.78 -4.34
C ARG A 16 1.64 1.21 -3.91
N ASP A 17 2.63 1.26 -4.77
CA ASP A 17 3.94 0.68 -4.49
C ASP A 17 4.64 1.45 -3.35
N ILE A 18 4.53 2.79 -3.33
CA ILE A 18 4.98 3.64 -2.21
C ILE A 18 4.23 3.28 -0.90
N ALA A 19 2.92 3.02 -0.95
CA ALA A 19 2.16 2.63 0.23
C ALA A 19 2.60 1.26 0.79
N ILE A 20 2.95 0.32 -0.09
CA ILE A 20 3.50 -0.99 0.29
C ILE A 20 4.88 -0.82 0.93
N GLU A 21 5.77 -0.04 0.31
CA GLU A 21 7.12 0.20 0.82
C GLU A 21 7.08 0.76 2.26
N ARG A 22 6.23 1.76 2.50
CA ARG A 22 6.03 2.32 3.85
C ARG A 22 5.52 1.29 4.86
N MET A 23 4.59 0.43 4.45
CA MET A 23 4.07 -0.63 5.31
C MET A 23 5.16 -1.67 5.65
N VAL A 24 5.99 -2.04 4.67
CA VAL A 24 7.13 -2.94 4.83
C VAL A 24 8.17 -2.34 5.76
N ASP A 25 8.53 -1.07 5.58
CA ASP A 25 9.47 -0.36 6.45
C ASP A 25 9.01 -0.35 7.90
N GLU A 26 7.73 -0.10 8.16
CA GLU A 26 7.17 -0.13 9.51
C GLU A 26 7.15 -1.55 10.11
N ALA A 27 6.90 -2.58 9.30
CA ALA A 27 6.99 -3.97 9.74
C ALA A 27 8.45 -4.35 10.09
N ASN A 28 9.41 -3.96 9.25
CA ASN A 28 10.84 -4.19 9.46
C ASN A 28 11.33 -3.50 10.75
N LYS A 29 10.95 -2.25 10.99
CA LYS A 29 11.27 -1.53 12.24
C LYS A 29 10.75 -2.23 13.50
N ARG A 30 9.69 -3.04 13.36
CA ARG A 30 9.09 -3.84 14.45
C ARG A 30 9.67 -5.25 14.54
N GLY A 31 10.65 -5.60 13.70
CA GLY A 31 11.31 -6.91 13.69
C GLY A 31 10.44 -8.04 13.15
N ALA A 32 9.41 -7.72 12.36
CA ALA A 32 8.61 -8.69 11.63
C ALA A 32 9.37 -9.21 10.40
N ASP A 33 9.06 -10.45 10.00
CA ASP A 33 9.58 -11.09 8.78
C ASP A 33 8.49 -11.36 7.74
N ALA A 34 7.23 -11.10 8.10
CA ALA A 34 6.09 -11.15 7.19
C ALA A 34 4.99 -10.16 7.58
N ILE A 35 4.14 -9.81 6.60
CA ILE A 35 2.90 -9.08 6.80
C ILE A 35 1.76 -9.95 6.25
N ILE A 36 0.78 -10.28 7.10
CA ILE A 36 -0.36 -11.11 6.73
C ILE A 36 -1.66 -10.31 6.69
N ASN A 37 -2.68 -10.84 5.99
CA ASN A 37 -4.00 -10.21 5.84
C ASN A 37 -3.90 -8.76 5.31
N ILE A 38 -3.04 -8.56 4.30
CA ILE A 38 -2.87 -7.26 3.63
C ILE A 38 -4.18 -6.88 2.95
N ARG A 39 -4.58 -5.61 3.12
CA ARG A 39 -5.73 -5.00 2.47
C ARG A 39 -5.36 -3.64 1.92
N PHE A 40 -6.00 -3.31 0.80
CA PHE A 40 -5.91 -2.01 0.17
C PHE A 40 -7.27 -1.35 0.20
N THR A 41 -7.30 -0.08 0.58
CA THR A 41 -8.50 0.75 0.48
C THR A 41 -8.15 2.04 -0.23
N THR A 42 -9.05 2.51 -1.08
CA THR A 42 -8.90 3.79 -1.78
C THR A 42 -9.99 4.75 -1.34
N SER A 43 -9.65 6.03 -1.18
CA SER A 43 -10.62 7.08 -0.88
C SER A 43 -10.42 8.25 -1.83
N ALA A 44 -11.50 8.77 -2.41
CA ALA A 44 -11.46 10.01 -3.17
C ALA A 44 -11.34 11.18 -2.18
N ILE A 45 -10.24 11.92 -2.23
CA ILE A 45 -9.98 13.02 -1.27
C ILE A 45 -10.36 14.38 -1.87
N MET A 46 -10.14 14.59 -3.18
CA MET A 46 -10.58 15.78 -3.91
C MET A 46 -10.94 15.41 -5.35
N ALA A 47 -11.51 16.36 -6.10
CA ALA A 47 -11.66 16.22 -7.53
C ALA A 47 -10.29 15.88 -8.16
N ASN A 48 -10.19 14.69 -8.75
CA ASN A 48 -8.98 14.14 -9.37
C ASN A 48 -7.84 13.74 -8.40
N ALA A 49 -8.11 13.60 -7.10
CA ALA A 49 -7.15 13.08 -6.13
C ALA A 49 -7.72 11.87 -5.38
N SER A 50 -6.98 10.76 -5.39
CA SER A 50 -7.32 9.55 -4.66
C SER A 50 -6.17 9.18 -3.71
N GLU A 51 -6.53 8.75 -2.51
CA GLU A 51 -5.61 8.13 -1.56
C GLU A 51 -5.60 6.62 -1.74
N ILE A 52 -4.45 6.00 -1.49
CA ILE A 52 -4.28 4.55 -1.35
C ILE A 52 -3.74 4.27 0.05
N LEU A 53 -4.48 3.51 0.83
CA LEU A 53 -4.07 3.00 2.14
C LEU A 53 -3.79 1.50 2.01
N ALA A 54 -2.59 1.10 2.43
CA ALA A 54 -2.19 -0.30 2.58
C ALA A 54 -2.02 -0.62 4.07
N TYR A 55 -2.63 -1.71 4.55
CA TYR A 55 -2.50 -2.15 5.93
C TYR A 55 -2.56 -3.67 6.04
N GLY A 56 -1.96 -4.21 7.11
CA GLY A 56 -1.94 -5.64 7.42
C GLY A 56 -1.38 -5.88 8.81
N THR A 57 -1.16 -7.15 9.16
CA THR A 57 -0.60 -7.55 10.45
C THR A 57 0.85 -7.96 10.29
N ALA A 58 1.77 -7.22 10.90
CA ALA A 58 3.17 -7.59 10.98
C ALA A 58 3.34 -8.79 11.94
N VAL A 59 4.00 -9.85 11.49
CA VAL A 59 4.20 -11.10 12.25
C VAL A 59 5.65 -11.56 12.16
N LYS A 60 6.03 -12.42 13.12
CA LYS A 60 7.28 -13.18 13.06
C LYS A 60 6.93 -14.65 12.87
N LEU A 61 7.39 -15.25 11.78
CA LEU A 61 7.14 -16.65 11.49
C LEU A 61 8.09 -17.50 12.32
N THR A 62 7.53 -18.49 13.01
CA THR A 62 8.31 -19.52 13.70
C THR A 62 8.21 -20.81 12.89
N ASP A 63 9.35 -21.44 12.64
CA ASP A 63 9.35 -22.79 12.09
C ASP A 63 8.68 -23.75 13.10
N PRO A 64 7.65 -24.52 12.71
CA PRO A 64 7.04 -25.51 13.58
C PRO A 64 7.88 -26.79 13.75
N SER A 65 9.09 -26.87 13.16
CA SER A 65 10.00 -28.04 13.21
C SER A 65 10.36 -28.53 14.61
#